data_AF-A0AA44WI08-F1
#
_entry.id   AF-A0AA44WI08-F1
#
_cell.length_a   1.000
_cell.length_b   1.000
_cell.length_c   1.000
_cell.angle_alpha   90.00
_cell.angle_beta   90.00
_cell.angle_gamma   90.00
#
_symmetry.space_group_name_H-M   'P 1'
#
loop_
_entity.id
_entity.type
_entity.pdbx_description
1 polymer ?
#
loop_
_entity_poly.entity_id
_entity_poly.type
_entity_poly.pdbx_seq_one_letter_code
_entity_poly.pdbx_strand_id
1 'polypeptide(L)'
;MIKSFFCEPMREAEIGGTEFDPEREFFPWNITDILMGDVEDELDLYDLFNQVPDIDHSSPALDARLAFIVAELGAVHARLSAMDASYSETFSIDSAKQVFTARNAKLFVSTFFRYTQPDFPVAHVASFSYEESSLELLLALILMGSMRAVPRDDALSTHTFFRVGEEYIFQRLREVVALEPRQKLPSKRVIEVLLAALNIHSMRALVNDKKVRRRTRTENLPVIVATIRSLGLLQMKHDNLPEDTPWDDFIRVETCIRLAAWAALIDWSQCGTFNSPPIIASAEMTGDFPCSEELWSAADATEFRLMASREAEASRSRTSLSHCLAVLMQDGWLGASHFPLEPVTLMNLYFLIGGLSASIVSARLMSTLSASAPVILSAIERWQELWDRETMRLGPEKVRASGLFRHSGGVAWLVRRSVEVSIGNGKQCAYTKGVDHDSLKELHDFLQMCRDT
;
A
#
# COMPACT_ATOMS: atom_id res chain seq x y z
N MET A 1 -18.28 -16.49 7.03
CA MET A 1 -18.66 -16.21 5.62
C MET A 1 -17.61 -15.35 4.89
N ILE A 2 -16.90 -14.43 5.55
CA ILE A 2 -15.70 -13.75 4.98
C ILE A 2 -14.54 -14.76 4.75
N LYS A 3 -14.31 -15.67 5.71
CA LYS A 3 -13.29 -16.75 5.59
C LYS A 3 -13.47 -17.63 4.34
N SER A 4 -14.68 -17.90 3.87
CA SER A 4 -14.91 -18.77 2.71
C SER A 4 -14.73 -18.08 1.36
N PHE A 5 -14.79 -16.74 1.30
CA PHE A 5 -14.63 -15.97 0.06
C PHE A 5 -13.20 -15.48 -0.16
N PHE A 6 -12.41 -15.28 0.91
CA PHE A 6 -10.99 -14.95 0.83
C PHE A 6 -10.06 -16.17 1.00
N CYS A 7 -10.52 -17.25 1.64
CA CYS A 7 -9.77 -18.50 1.84
C CYS A 7 -10.54 -19.73 1.37
N GLU A 8 -10.49 -20.04 0.08
CA GLU A 8 -10.46 -21.44 -0.41
C GLU A 8 -9.34 -21.48 -1.46
N PRO A 9 -8.12 -21.88 -1.07
CA PRO A 9 -7.82 -23.07 -0.27
C PRO A 9 -6.94 -22.79 0.95
N MET A 10 -7.54 -22.53 2.12
CA MET A 10 -6.86 -22.73 3.42
C MET A 10 -7.85 -23.32 4.42
N ARG A 11 -8.32 -24.53 4.14
CA ARG A 11 -8.83 -25.44 5.16
C ARG A 11 -7.81 -26.56 5.30
N GLU A 12 -6.87 -26.37 6.22
CA GLU A 12 -6.16 -27.39 7.01
C GLU A 12 -4.91 -26.74 7.61
N ALA A 13 -5.06 -26.08 8.76
CA ALA A 13 -4.01 -25.84 9.75
C ALA A 13 -4.65 -25.14 10.95
N GLU A 14 -5.38 -25.90 11.77
CA GLU A 14 -5.31 -25.61 13.20
C GLU A 14 -3.89 -25.94 13.65
N ILE A 15 -3.30 -25.15 14.54
CA ILE A 15 -2.61 -25.57 15.76
C ILE A 15 -1.76 -24.40 16.28
N GLY A 16 -1.93 -24.11 17.58
CA GLY A 16 -1.16 -23.11 18.31
C GLY A 16 0.30 -23.51 18.51
N GLY A 17 1.18 -22.51 18.45
CA GLY A 17 2.58 -22.61 18.81
C GLY A 17 3.25 -21.24 18.70
N THR A 18 4.15 -20.92 19.63
CA THR A 18 4.93 -19.68 19.71
C THR A 18 6.21 -19.72 18.84
N GLU A 19 6.20 -20.49 17.76
CA GLU A 19 7.36 -20.70 16.88
C GLU A 19 7.19 -19.90 15.58
N PHE A 20 8.28 -19.38 15.01
CA PHE A 20 8.29 -18.59 13.77
C PHE A 20 7.66 -19.40 12.63
N ASP A 21 6.52 -18.93 12.11
CA ASP A 21 5.79 -19.58 11.02
C ASP A 21 5.89 -18.75 9.74
N PRO A 22 6.72 -19.17 8.76
CA PRO A 22 6.87 -18.45 7.50
C PRO A 22 5.58 -18.41 6.66
N GLU A 23 4.57 -19.25 6.89
CA GLU A 23 3.29 -19.10 6.19
C GLU A 23 2.45 -17.96 6.78
N ARG A 24 2.50 -17.78 8.11
CA ARG A 24 1.82 -16.69 8.83
C ARG A 24 2.48 -15.34 8.61
N GLU A 25 3.80 -15.30 8.48
CA GLU A 25 4.56 -14.05 8.30
C GLU A 25 4.66 -13.58 6.85
N PHE A 26 4.53 -14.49 5.87
CA PHE A 26 4.95 -14.23 4.49
C PHE A 26 3.82 -14.15 3.47
N PHE A 27 2.58 -14.52 3.80
CA PHE A 27 1.49 -14.16 2.90
C PHE A 27 1.48 -12.63 2.81
N PRO A 28 1.77 -12.04 1.62
CA PRO A 28 2.04 -10.60 1.50
C PRO A 28 0.86 -9.75 1.96
N TRP A 29 -0.28 -10.42 2.07
CA TRP A 29 -1.51 -10.00 2.66
C TRP A 29 -2.14 -11.26 3.23
N ASN A 30 -1.79 -11.67 4.46
CA ASN A 30 -2.75 -12.50 5.20
C ASN A 30 -3.97 -11.59 5.39
N ILE A 31 -4.84 -11.58 4.39
CA ILE A 31 -6.05 -10.75 4.32
C ILE A 31 -6.86 -10.98 5.58
N THR A 32 -6.75 -12.15 6.23
CA THR A 32 -7.31 -12.38 7.56
C THR A 32 -6.65 -11.55 8.66
N ASP A 33 -5.32 -11.44 8.72
CA ASP A 33 -4.62 -10.62 9.73
C ASP A 33 -4.63 -9.11 9.39
N ILE A 34 -4.78 -8.75 8.12
CA ILE A 34 -4.86 -7.35 7.67
C ILE A 34 -6.32 -6.86 7.68
N LEU A 35 -7.30 -7.64 7.21
CA LEU A 35 -8.72 -7.27 7.32
C LEU A 35 -9.28 -7.50 8.72
N MET A 36 -8.73 -8.44 9.49
CA MET A 36 -9.22 -8.80 10.83
C MET A 36 -8.11 -8.77 11.89
N GLY A 37 -7.16 -7.82 11.77
CA GLY A 37 -6.07 -7.65 12.73
C GLY A 37 -6.55 -7.83 14.16
N ASP A 38 -6.01 -8.83 14.86
CA ASP A 38 -6.44 -9.32 16.18
C ASP A 38 -7.79 -8.74 16.64
N VAL A 39 -8.88 -9.03 15.91
CA VAL A 39 -10.21 -8.51 16.25
C VAL A 39 -10.70 -9.28 17.47
N GLU A 40 -10.21 -8.88 18.64
CA GLU A 40 -11.13 -8.65 19.74
C GLU A 40 -12.03 -7.48 19.30
N ASP A 41 -13.35 -7.65 19.47
CA ASP A 41 -14.35 -6.60 19.58
C ASP A 41 -15.19 -6.18 18.36
N GLU A 42 -16.30 -6.90 18.20
CA GLU A 42 -17.60 -6.37 17.75
C GLU A 42 -18.02 -5.08 18.52
N LEU A 43 -17.52 -4.90 19.75
CA LEU A 43 -17.67 -3.71 20.59
C LEU A 43 -17.02 -2.46 19.99
N ASP A 44 -15.91 -2.62 19.27
CA ASP A 44 -15.08 -1.52 18.77
C ASP A 44 -15.74 -0.76 17.60
N LEU A 45 -16.59 -1.47 16.85
CA LEU A 45 -17.44 -0.91 15.79
C LEU A 45 -18.71 -0.26 16.32
N TYR A 46 -19.32 -0.76 17.40
CA TYR A 46 -20.40 -0.06 18.09
C TYR A 46 -19.89 1.28 18.61
N ASP A 47 -18.68 1.30 19.16
CA ASP A 47 -18.00 2.53 19.53
C ASP A 47 -17.66 3.40 18.32
N LEU A 48 -17.24 2.84 17.17
CA LEU A 48 -17.05 3.63 15.93
C LEU A 48 -18.36 4.27 15.45
N PHE A 49 -19.47 3.53 15.45
CA PHE A 49 -20.81 4.06 15.11
C PHE A 49 -21.21 5.23 16.01
N ASN A 50 -20.85 5.17 17.30
CA ASN A 50 -21.11 6.23 18.28
C ASN A 50 -20.07 7.37 18.25
N GLN A 51 -18.87 7.12 17.72
CA GLN A 51 -17.76 8.07 17.66
C GLN A 51 -17.70 8.89 16.37
N VAL A 52 -18.27 8.41 15.25
CA VAL A 52 -18.42 9.22 14.04
C VAL A 52 -19.46 10.30 14.35
N PRO A 53 -19.05 11.55 14.60
CA PRO A 53 -20.01 12.61 14.87
C PRO A 53 -20.89 12.71 13.63
N ASP A 54 -22.20 12.86 13.83
CA ASP A 54 -23.10 13.18 12.72
C ASP A 54 -23.24 12.03 11.69
N ILE A 55 -23.18 10.75 12.08
CA ILE A 55 -23.35 9.63 11.12
C ILE A 55 -24.76 9.61 10.48
N ASP A 56 -25.76 10.15 11.18
CA ASP A 56 -27.16 10.13 10.80
C ASP A 56 -27.69 11.44 10.18
N HIS A 57 -26.99 12.59 10.23
CA HIS A 57 -27.50 13.76 9.52
C HIS A 57 -27.22 13.67 8.03
N SER A 58 -28.25 13.96 7.24
CA SER A 58 -28.15 14.11 5.80
C SER A 58 -27.37 15.37 5.46
N SER A 59 -26.35 15.24 4.60
CA SER A 59 -25.74 16.36 3.90
C SER A 59 -26.28 16.34 2.47
N PRO A 60 -27.16 17.28 2.08
CA PRO A 60 -27.66 17.36 0.70
C PRO A 60 -26.53 17.48 -0.34
N ALA A 61 -25.41 18.11 0.03
CA ALA A 61 -24.24 18.23 -0.82
C ALA A 61 -23.56 16.86 -1.03
N LEU A 62 -23.38 16.08 0.03
CA LEU A 62 -22.86 14.72 -0.06
C LEU A 62 -23.80 13.80 -0.85
N ASP A 63 -25.10 13.86 -0.59
CA ASP A 63 -26.09 13.06 -1.32
C ASP A 63 -26.06 13.35 -2.83
N ALA A 64 -25.94 14.63 -3.22
CA ALA A 64 -25.78 14.99 -4.63
C ALA A 64 -24.49 14.42 -5.24
N ARG A 65 -23.37 14.47 -4.52
CA ARG A 65 -22.09 13.91 -4.96
C ARG A 65 -22.15 12.39 -5.11
N LEU A 66 -22.81 11.68 -4.19
CA LEU A 66 -23.02 10.24 -4.28
C LEU A 66 -23.95 9.87 -5.44
N ALA A 67 -24.97 10.68 -5.73
CA ALA A 67 -25.82 10.50 -6.90
C ALA A 67 -25.02 10.65 -8.21
N PHE A 68 -24.07 11.59 -8.28
CA PHE A 68 -23.15 11.69 -9.41
C PHE A 68 -22.27 10.45 -9.54
N ILE A 69 -21.71 9.92 -8.45
CA ILE A 69 -20.96 8.66 -8.46
C ILE A 69 -21.82 7.52 -9.04
N VAL A 70 -23.05 7.35 -8.56
CA VAL A 70 -23.95 6.29 -9.08
C VAL A 70 -24.20 6.45 -10.58
N ALA A 71 -24.43 7.67 -11.07
CA ALA A 71 -24.63 7.94 -12.48
C ALA A 71 -23.40 7.60 -13.33
N GLU A 72 -22.21 8.01 -12.88
CA GLU A 72 -20.94 7.72 -13.56
C GLU A 72 -20.64 6.22 -13.60
N LEU A 73 -20.86 5.50 -12.50
CA LEU A 73 -20.69 4.04 -12.46
C LEU A 73 -21.65 3.33 -13.42
N GLY A 74 -22.90 3.81 -13.52
CA GLY A 74 -23.87 3.29 -14.49
C GLY A 74 -23.44 3.55 -15.94
N ALA A 75 -22.87 4.72 -16.24
CA ALA A 75 -22.33 5.03 -17.56
C ALA A 75 -21.13 4.15 -17.93
N VAL A 76 -20.21 3.91 -16.98
CA VAL A 76 -19.07 3.01 -17.16
C VAL A 76 -19.54 1.57 -17.38
N HIS A 77 -20.51 1.10 -16.59
CA HIS A 77 -21.11 -0.22 -16.77
C HIS A 77 -21.70 -0.41 -18.17
N ALA A 78 -22.48 0.56 -18.65
CA ALA A 78 -23.09 0.53 -19.98
C ALA A 78 -22.02 0.49 -21.08
N ARG A 79 -20.96 1.29 -20.94
CA ARG A 79 -19.81 1.32 -21.86
C ARG A 79 -19.08 -0.03 -21.89
N LEU A 80 -18.73 -0.59 -20.74
CA LEU A 80 -18.03 -1.87 -20.65
C LEU A 80 -18.88 -3.00 -21.23
N SER A 81 -20.18 -3.04 -20.91
CA SER A 81 -21.11 -4.04 -21.46
C SER A 81 -21.23 -3.99 -22.98
N ALA A 82 -21.06 -2.80 -23.58
CA ALA A 82 -21.11 -2.61 -25.03
C ALA A 82 -19.77 -2.89 -25.74
N MET A 83 -18.64 -2.65 -25.08
CA MET A 83 -17.32 -2.63 -25.73
C MET A 83 -16.39 -3.78 -25.33
N ASP A 84 -16.56 -4.34 -24.14
CA ASP A 84 -15.68 -5.40 -23.60
C ASP A 84 -16.42 -6.73 -23.58
N ALA A 85 -16.12 -7.60 -24.55
CA ALA A 85 -16.72 -8.94 -24.64
C ALA A 85 -16.37 -9.85 -23.43
N SER A 86 -15.36 -9.49 -22.64
CA SER A 86 -14.97 -10.22 -21.43
C SER A 86 -15.67 -9.71 -20.17
N TYR A 87 -16.39 -8.59 -20.25
CA TYR A 87 -17.11 -8.00 -19.13
C TYR A 87 -18.44 -8.73 -18.88
N SER A 88 -18.60 -9.29 -17.67
CA SER A 88 -19.77 -10.09 -17.28
C SER A 88 -20.42 -9.67 -15.97
N GLU A 89 -20.05 -8.52 -15.42
CA GLU A 89 -20.57 -8.06 -14.13
C GLU A 89 -21.93 -7.38 -14.26
N THR A 90 -22.77 -7.55 -13.25
CA THR A 90 -24.10 -6.94 -13.19
C THR A 90 -24.05 -5.60 -12.47
N PHE A 91 -24.89 -4.66 -12.88
CA PHE A 91 -25.04 -3.37 -12.21
C PHE A 91 -26.51 -3.05 -12.03
N SER A 92 -26.90 -2.80 -10.79
CA SER A 92 -28.25 -2.39 -10.41
C SER A 92 -28.22 -0.96 -9.88
N ILE A 93 -28.93 -0.05 -10.55
CA ILE A 93 -29.03 1.35 -10.10
C ILE A 93 -29.68 1.43 -8.72
N ASP A 94 -30.69 0.60 -8.44
CA ASP A 94 -31.37 0.61 -7.16
C ASP A 94 -30.47 0.11 -6.03
N SER A 95 -29.68 -0.93 -6.29
CA SER A 95 -28.66 -1.42 -5.36
C SER A 95 -27.56 -0.38 -5.15
N ALA A 96 -27.13 0.32 -6.20
CA ALA A 96 -26.15 1.39 -6.09
C ALA A 96 -26.66 2.54 -5.21
N LYS A 97 -27.92 2.96 -5.38
CA LYS A 97 -28.54 3.99 -4.53
C LYS A 97 -28.67 3.58 -3.06
N GLN A 98 -28.87 2.29 -2.78
CA GLN A 98 -28.91 1.77 -1.41
C GLN A 98 -27.52 1.72 -0.77
N VAL A 99 -26.47 1.45 -1.56
CA VAL A 99 -25.09 1.42 -1.09
C VAL A 99 -24.51 2.82 -0.91
N PHE A 100 -24.63 3.68 -1.92
CA PHE A 100 -24.04 5.02 -1.94
C PHE A 100 -24.98 6.06 -1.29
N THR A 101 -25.21 5.90 0.01
CA THR A 101 -25.94 6.87 0.86
C THR A 101 -24.97 7.67 1.73
N ALA A 102 -25.35 8.88 2.16
CA ALA A 102 -24.50 9.69 3.05
C ALA A 102 -24.07 8.93 4.31
N ARG A 103 -24.99 8.17 4.92
CA ARG A 103 -24.71 7.33 6.10
C ARG A 103 -23.63 6.29 5.80
N ASN A 104 -23.77 5.53 4.72
CA ASN A 104 -22.80 4.49 4.36
C ASN A 104 -21.46 5.09 3.96
N ALA A 105 -21.47 6.24 3.27
CA ALA A 105 -20.24 6.94 2.93
C ALA A 105 -19.48 7.36 4.19
N LYS A 106 -20.16 7.98 5.17
CA LYS A 106 -19.56 8.36 6.46
C LYS A 106 -19.00 7.15 7.21
N LEU A 107 -19.76 6.05 7.26
CA LEU A 107 -19.35 4.80 7.90
C LEU A 107 -18.12 4.18 7.23
N PHE A 108 -18.15 4.00 5.91
CA PHE A 108 -17.07 3.31 5.22
C PHE A 108 -15.80 4.15 5.19
N VAL A 109 -15.89 5.46 4.97
CA VAL A 109 -14.72 6.34 5.01
C VAL A 109 -14.08 6.38 6.41
N SER A 110 -14.88 6.43 7.49
CA SER A 110 -14.32 6.34 8.85
C SER A 110 -13.67 4.98 9.12
N THR A 111 -14.29 3.89 8.64
CA THR A 111 -13.74 2.52 8.70
C THR A 111 -12.40 2.44 7.96
N PHE A 112 -12.29 3.06 6.79
CA PHE A 112 -11.02 3.16 6.06
C PHE A 112 -9.93 3.85 6.90
N PHE A 113 -10.22 5.04 7.44
CA PHE A 113 -9.24 5.78 8.23
C PHE A 113 -8.86 5.10 9.55
N ARG A 114 -9.76 4.31 10.15
CA ARG A 114 -9.45 3.57 11.37
C ARG A 114 -8.60 2.33 11.12
N TYR A 115 -8.95 1.54 10.10
CA TYR A 115 -8.38 0.19 9.94
C TYR A 115 -7.41 0.06 8.78
N THR A 116 -7.55 0.84 7.71
CA THR A 116 -6.66 0.75 6.53
C THR A 116 -5.50 1.73 6.61
N GLN A 117 -5.77 2.95 7.04
CA GLN A 117 -4.78 4.02 7.11
C GLN A 117 -3.54 3.69 7.98
N PRO A 118 -3.64 2.99 9.13
CA PRO A 118 -2.44 2.63 9.89
C PRO A 118 -1.47 1.71 9.13
N ASP A 119 -1.99 0.84 8.26
CA ASP A 119 -1.20 -0.07 7.42
C ASP A 119 -0.77 0.57 6.09
N PHE A 120 -1.52 1.58 5.63
CA PHE A 120 -1.35 2.22 4.33
C PHE A 120 -1.56 3.75 4.42
N PRO A 121 -0.69 4.49 5.14
CA PRO A 121 -0.86 5.91 5.44
C PRO A 121 -0.54 6.81 4.23
N VAL A 122 -1.34 6.73 3.17
CA VAL A 122 -1.19 7.56 1.96
C VAL A 122 -2.14 8.75 1.91
N ALA A 123 -3.29 8.66 2.57
CA ALA A 123 -4.26 9.76 2.64
C ALA A 123 -3.94 10.67 3.83
N HIS A 124 -4.33 11.94 3.77
CA HIS A 124 -4.22 12.83 4.93
C HIS A 124 -5.58 12.97 5.59
N VAL A 125 -5.75 12.43 6.79
CA VAL A 125 -7.05 12.35 7.46
C VAL A 125 -7.62 13.74 7.71
N ALA A 126 -6.82 14.65 8.25
CA ALA A 126 -7.28 15.96 8.69
C ALA A 126 -7.70 16.90 7.54
N SER A 127 -7.15 16.70 6.33
CA SER A 127 -7.52 17.51 5.16
C SER A 127 -8.59 16.86 4.27
N PHE A 128 -9.07 15.67 4.62
CA PHE A 128 -10.13 15.02 3.86
C PHE A 128 -11.46 15.74 4.07
N SER A 129 -12.19 15.96 2.98
CA SER A 129 -13.53 16.53 3.01
C SER A 129 -14.48 15.76 2.08
N TYR A 130 -15.64 15.38 2.61
CA TYR A 130 -16.70 14.74 1.82
C TYR A 130 -17.19 15.62 0.65
N GLU A 131 -17.12 16.94 0.82
CA GLU A 131 -17.70 17.93 -0.09
C GLU A 131 -16.69 18.51 -1.08
N GLU A 132 -15.40 18.54 -0.71
CA GLU A 132 -14.34 19.19 -1.51
C GLU A 132 -13.35 18.22 -2.15
N SER A 133 -13.31 16.95 -1.71
CA SER A 133 -12.44 15.94 -2.34
C SER A 133 -12.91 15.62 -3.77
N SER A 134 -12.10 14.95 -4.57
CA SER A 134 -12.53 14.33 -5.82
C SER A 134 -13.60 13.25 -5.61
N LEU A 135 -14.47 13.03 -6.61
CA LEU A 135 -15.43 11.91 -6.60
C LEU A 135 -14.72 10.55 -6.60
N GLU A 136 -13.58 10.47 -7.27
CA GLU A 136 -12.72 9.30 -7.40
C GLU A 136 -12.13 8.90 -6.04
N LEU A 137 -11.58 9.87 -5.30
CA LEU A 137 -11.06 9.61 -3.96
C LEU A 137 -12.19 9.20 -3.02
N LEU A 138 -13.31 9.94 -3.02
CA LEU A 138 -14.47 9.59 -2.21
C LEU A 138 -14.95 8.16 -2.50
N LEU A 139 -15.10 7.79 -3.78
CA LEU A 139 -15.47 6.44 -4.20
C LEU A 139 -14.46 5.39 -3.72
N ALA A 140 -13.16 5.65 -3.89
CA ALA A 140 -12.11 4.73 -3.47
C ALA A 140 -12.14 4.46 -1.96
N LEU A 141 -12.27 5.52 -1.15
CA LEU A 141 -12.33 5.39 0.31
C LEU A 141 -13.59 4.64 0.78
N ILE A 142 -14.75 4.90 0.13
CA ILE A 142 -15.99 4.18 0.40
C ILE A 142 -15.82 2.67 0.08
N LEU A 143 -15.31 2.35 -1.09
CA LEU A 143 -15.14 0.97 -1.55
C LEU A 143 -14.09 0.20 -0.73
N MET A 144 -13.00 0.83 -0.32
CA MET A 144 -12.00 0.18 0.53
C MET A 144 -12.50 0.01 1.96
N GLY A 145 -13.15 1.05 2.50
CA GLY A 145 -13.72 1.03 3.83
C GLY A 145 -14.79 -0.05 4.01
N SER A 146 -15.63 -0.27 3.00
CA SER A 146 -16.68 -1.29 3.05
C SER A 146 -16.14 -2.71 3.18
N MET A 147 -14.93 -3.00 2.68
CA MET A 147 -14.32 -4.33 2.85
C MET A 147 -13.88 -4.63 4.27
N ARG A 148 -13.59 -3.58 5.05
CA ARG A 148 -13.17 -3.65 6.46
C ARG A 148 -14.36 -3.48 7.40
N ALA A 149 -15.54 -3.16 6.87
CA ALA A 149 -16.75 -3.01 7.64
C ALA A 149 -17.33 -4.38 8.02
N VAL A 150 -18.12 -4.41 9.09
CA VAL A 150 -18.89 -5.61 9.48
C VAL A 150 -19.75 -6.06 8.31
N PRO A 151 -19.75 -7.35 7.94
CA PRO A 151 -20.53 -7.86 6.82
C PRO A 151 -22.03 -7.66 7.07
N ARG A 152 -22.57 -6.62 6.43
CA ARG A 152 -23.99 -6.25 6.32
C ARG A 152 -24.35 -6.20 4.83
N ASP A 153 -25.63 -6.22 4.50
CA ASP A 153 -26.09 -6.29 3.10
C ASP A 153 -25.54 -5.14 2.25
N ASP A 154 -25.43 -3.93 2.82
CA ASP A 154 -24.83 -2.76 2.19
C ASP A 154 -23.33 -2.94 1.93
N ALA A 155 -22.56 -3.38 2.92
CA ALA A 155 -21.13 -3.66 2.79
C ALA A 155 -20.87 -4.78 1.77
N LEU A 156 -21.65 -5.86 1.80
CA LEU A 156 -21.52 -6.96 0.84
C LEU A 156 -21.91 -6.53 -0.59
N SER A 157 -22.94 -5.69 -0.72
CA SER A 157 -23.40 -5.20 -2.03
C SER A 157 -22.36 -4.31 -2.72
N THR A 158 -21.49 -3.63 -1.96
CA THR A 158 -20.40 -2.82 -2.54
C THR A 158 -19.48 -3.61 -3.46
N HIS A 159 -19.40 -4.94 -3.29
CA HIS A 159 -18.55 -5.80 -4.10
C HIS A 159 -18.87 -5.73 -5.60
N THR A 160 -20.15 -5.53 -5.93
CA THR A 160 -20.61 -5.42 -7.33
C THR A 160 -20.14 -4.14 -8.04
N PHE A 161 -19.58 -3.18 -7.30
CA PHE A 161 -19.15 -1.89 -7.83
C PHE A 161 -17.63 -1.75 -7.97
N PHE A 162 -16.83 -2.74 -7.54
CA PHE A 162 -15.37 -2.63 -7.58
C PHE A 162 -14.82 -2.50 -9.00
N ARG A 163 -15.29 -3.31 -9.95
CA ARG A 163 -14.75 -3.30 -11.32
C ARG A 163 -15.11 -2.02 -12.06
N VAL A 164 -16.37 -1.61 -11.97
CA VAL A 164 -16.83 -0.37 -12.60
C VAL A 164 -16.21 0.86 -11.93
N GLY A 165 -16.02 0.83 -10.61
CA GLY A 165 -15.35 1.90 -9.87
C GLY A 165 -13.86 2.00 -10.20
N GLU A 166 -13.17 0.88 -10.32
CA GLU A 166 -11.78 0.84 -10.77
C GLU A 166 -11.65 1.41 -12.20
N GLU A 167 -12.47 0.95 -13.15
CA GLU A 167 -12.46 1.47 -14.51
C GLU A 167 -12.76 2.98 -14.56
N TYR A 168 -13.74 3.45 -13.77
CA TYR A 168 -14.05 4.88 -13.64
C TYR A 168 -12.81 5.66 -13.18
N ILE A 169 -12.15 5.22 -12.11
CA ILE A 169 -10.99 5.90 -11.53
C ILE A 169 -9.81 5.93 -12.52
N PHE A 170 -9.51 4.81 -13.17
CA PHE A 170 -8.39 4.73 -14.13
C PHE A 170 -8.67 5.50 -15.43
N GLN A 171 -9.93 5.57 -15.88
CA GLN A 171 -10.31 6.45 -16.98
C GLN A 171 -10.08 7.91 -16.59
N ARG A 172 -10.58 8.33 -15.42
CA ARG A 172 -10.44 9.70 -14.92
C ARG A 172 -8.99 10.08 -14.68
N LEU A 173 -8.15 9.16 -14.21
CA LEU A 173 -6.71 9.37 -14.05
C LEU A 173 -6.06 9.76 -15.38
N ARG A 174 -6.34 9.02 -16.46
CA ARG A 174 -5.79 9.34 -17.78
C ARG A 174 -6.25 10.72 -18.27
N GLU A 175 -7.52 11.06 -18.04
CA GLU A 175 -8.08 12.35 -18.44
C GLU A 175 -7.44 13.51 -17.68
N VAL A 176 -7.35 13.44 -16.35
CA VAL A 176 -6.78 14.53 -15.53
C VAL A 176 -5.28 14.71 -15.77
N VAL A 177 -4.54 13.62 -15.97
CA VAL A 177 -3.10 13.68 -16.26
C VAL A 177 -2.84 14.28 -17.66
N ALA A 178 -3.68 13.95 -18.65
CA ALA A 178 -3.55 14.52 -19.99
C ALA A 178 -3.79 16.04 -20.03
N LEU A 179 -4.60 16.56 -19.10
CA LEU A 179 -4.93 17.97 -18.97
C LEU A 179 -4.03 18.72 -17.95
N GLU A 180 -3.16 18.01 -17.23
CA GLU A 180 -2.33 18.60 -16.19
C GLU A 180 -1.29 19.53 -16.80
N PRO A 181 -1.25 20.81 -16.40
CA PRO A 181 -0.22 21.73 -16.87
C PRO A 181 1.16 21.29 -16.38
N ARG A 182 2.21 21.64 -17.13
CA ARG A 182 3.58 21.42 -16.67
C ARG A 182 3.88 22.37 -15.50
N GLN A 183 3.93 21.81 -14.30
CA GLN A 183 4.27 22.52 -13.08
C GLN A 183 5.04 21.60 -12.13
N LYS A 184 5.72 22.20 -11.14
CA LYS A 184 6.57 21.45 -10.20
C LYS A 184 5.75 20.55 -9.28
N LEU A 185 4.64 21.06 -8.74
CA LEU A 185 3.76 20.35 -7.83
C LEU A 185 2.41 20.11 -8.52
N PRO A 186 1.98 18.86 -8.72
CA PRO A 186 0.72 18.56 -9.40
C PRO A 186 -0.50 19.18 -8.71
N SER A 187 -1.56 19.43 -9.48
CA SER A 187 -2.81 19.94 -8.96
C SER A 187 -3.43 18.99 -7.93
N LYS A 188 -4.16 19.53 -6.95
CA LYS A 188 -4.89 18.74 -5.94
C LYS A 188 -5.74 17.65 -6.60
N ARG A 189 -6.43 17.98 -7.69
CA ARG A 189 -7.27 17.05 -8.46
C ARG A 189 -6.49 15.84 -8.98
N VAL A 190 -5.32 16.03 -9.58
CA VAL A 190 -4.49 14.93 -10.09
C VAL A 190 -3.98 14.06 -8.94
N ILE A 191 -3.54 14.68 -7.84
CA ILE A 191 -3.06 13.97 -6.65
C ILE A 191 -4.17 13.08 -6.09
N GLU A 192 -5.39 13.60 -5.91
CA GLU A 192 -6.51 12.84 -5.35
C GLU A 192 -6.97 11.69 -6.25
N VAL A 193 -6.98 11.87 -7.58
CA VAL A 193 -7.35 10.80 -8.51
C VAL A 193 -6.26 9.72 -8.57
N LEU A 194 -4.98 10.10 -8.49
CA LEU A 194 -3.87 9.14 -8.39
C LEU A 194 -3.90 8.40 -7.05
N LEU A 195 -4.22 9.10 -5.96
CA LEU A 195 -4.44 8.50 -4.63
C LEU A 195 -5.60 7.50 -4.66
N ALA A 196 -6.70 7.83 -5.33
CA ALA A 196 -7.81 6.90 -5.54
C ALA A 196 -7.37 5.64 -6.32
N ALA A 197 -6.61 5.82 -7.40
CA ALA A 197 -6.11 4.72 -8.22
C ALA A 197 -5.17 3.79 -7.44
N LEU A 198 -4.25 4.35 -6.64
CA LEU A 198 -3.33 3.57 -5.82
C LEU A 198 -4.06 2.77 -4.73
N ASN A 199 -5.05 3.39 -4.09
CA ASN A 199 -5.89 2.78 -3.07
C ASN A 199 -6.74 1.62 -3.62
N ILE A 200 -7.43 1.83 -4.75
CA ILE A 200 -8.17 0.74 -5.39
C ILE A 200 -7.23 -0.36 -5.87
N HIS A 201 -6.08 -0.01 -6.46
CA HIS A 201 -5.08 -0.98 -6.92
C HIS A 201 -4.57 -1.86 -5.77
N SER A 202 -4.19 -1.26 -4.64
CA SER A 202 -3.63 -1.99 -3.50
C SER A 202 -4.60 -3.07 -3.02
N MET A 203 -5.88 -2.75 -2.92
CA MET A 203 -6.94 -3.69 -2.55
C MET A 203 -7.23 -4.73 -3.64
N ARG A 204 -7.29 -4.33 -4.91
CA ARG A 204 -7.58 -5.24 -6.04
C ARG A 204 -6.49 -6.28 -6.24
N ALA A 205 -5.24 -5.91 -5.93
CA ALA A 205 -4.11 -6.82 -5.96
C ALA A 205 -4.21 -7.96 -4.94
N LEU A 206 -5.08 -7.83 -3.93
CA LEU A 206 -5.19 -8.81 -2.83
C LEU A 206 -6.27 -9.84 -3.09
N VAL A 207 -7.23 -9.55 -3.95
CA VAL A 207 -8.39 -10.44 -4.12
C VAL A 207 -7.95 -11.82 -4.56
N ASN A 208 -8.62 -12.83 -4.03
CA ASN A 208 -8.38 -14.23 -4.37
C ASN A 208 -8.94 -14.60 -5.75
N ASP A 209 -8.63 -13.81 -6.77
CA ASP A 209 -8.98 -14.05 -8.17
C ASP A 209 -7.73 -13.84 -9.03
N LYS A 210 -7.28 -14.93 -9.66
CA LYS A 210 -6.12 -14.96 -10.56
C LYS A 210 -6.22 -13.94 -11.70
N LYS A 211 -7.39 -13.85 -12.35
CA LYS A 211 -7.59 -12.96 -13.50
C LYS A 211 -7.55 -11.51 -13.06
N VAL A 212 -8.16 -11.20 -11.91
CA VAL A 212 -8.14 -9.83 -11.40
C VAL A 212 -6.73 -9.42 -10.99
N ARG A 213 -6.01 -10.24 -10.20
CA ARG A 213 -4.63 -9.92 -9.81
C ARG A 213 -3.72 -9.71 -11.01
N ARG A 214 -3.81 -10.59 -12.02
CA ARG A 214 -3.05 -10.45 -13.26
C ARG A 214 -3.33 -9.12 -13.93
N ARG A 215 -4.61 -8.79 -14.18
CA ARG A 215 -5.01 -7.52 -14.81
C ARG A 215 -4.53 -6.31 -14.01
N THR A 216 -4.72 -6.33 -12.69
CA THR A 216 -4.26 -5.26 -11.80
C THR A 216 -2.74 -5.08 -11.89
N ARG A 217 -1.96 -6.16 -11.97
CA ARG A 217 -0.49 -6.10 -12.14
C ARG A 217 -0.07 -5.65 -13.54
N THR A 218 -0.70 -6.16 -14.60
CA THR A 218 -0.23 -5.96 -15.99
C THR A 218 -0.83 -4.75 -16.70
N GLU A 219 -1.96 -4.23 -16.22
CA GLU A 219 -2.67 -3.11 -16.85
C GLU A 219 -2.72 -1.88 -15.94
N ASN A 220 -3.06 -2.06 -14.66
CA ASN A 220 -3.31 -0.93 -13.75
C ASN A 220 -2.02 -0.37 -13.13
N LEU A 221 -1.15 -1.24 -12.59
CA LEU A 221 0.12 -0.79 -12.02
C LEU A 221 0.97 0.01 -13.02
N PRO A 222 1.14 -0.40 -14.29
CA PRO A 222 1.89 0.39 -15.27
C PRO A 222 1.32 1.79 -15.48
N VAL A 223 0.00 1.98 -15.41
CA VAL A 223 -0.64 3.30 -15.53
C VAL A 223 -0.30 4.18 -14.32
N ILE A 224 -0.33 3.62 -13.11
CA ILE A 224 0.09 4.32 -11.89
C ILE A 224 1.55 4.74 -12.01
N VAL A 225 2.44 3.80 -12.33
CA VAL A 225 3.88 4.05 -12.42
C VAL A 225 4.21 5.07 -13.51
N ALA A 226 3.59 4.95 -14.69
CA ALA A 226 3.75 5.93 -15.76
C ALA A 226 3.31 7.33 -15.33
N THR A 227 2.20 7.43 -14.59
CA THR A 227 1.70 8.69 -14.05
C THR A 227 2.69 9.29 -13.05
N ILE A 228 3.12 8.53 -12.05
CA ILE A 228 4.09 8.96 -11.02
C ILE A 228 5.39 9.45 -11.66
N ARG A 229 5.90 8.75 -12.68
CA ARG A 229 7.07 9.16 -13.46
C ARG A 229 6.83 10.47 -14.22
N SER A 230 5.70 10.58 -14.91
CA SER A 230 5.36 11.78 -15.70
C SER A 230 5.24 13.04 -14.85
N LEU A 231 4.83 12.88 -13.58
CA LEU A 231 4.69 13.94 -12.60
C LEU A 231 5.98 14.18 -11.78
N GLY A 232 7.04 13.38 -11.99
CA GLY A 232 8.32 13.52 -11.28
C GLY A 232 8.25 13.18 -9.78
N LEU A 233 7.27 12.38 -9.34
CA LEU A 233 7.05 12.16 -7.91
C LEU A 233 8.16 11.33 -7.24
N LEU A 234 8.85 10.47 -8.01
CA LEU A 234 9.97 9.64 -7.52
C LEU A 234 11.17 10.48 -7.07
N GLN A 235 11.22 11.76 -7.49
CA GLN A 235 12.26 12.74 -7.16
C GLN A 235 11.76 13.83 -6.19
N MET A 236 10.50 13.75 -5.73
CA MET A 236 9.86 14.80 -4.93
C MET A 236 10.55 14.95 -3.58
N LYS A 237 10.74 16.21 -3.15
CA LYS A 237 11.40 16.56 -1.89
C LYS A 237 10.67 17.72 -1.24
N HIS A 238 10.79 17.82 0.09
CA HIS A 238 10.42 19.02 0.80
C HIS A 238 11.48 20.09 0.56
N ASP A 239 11.14 21.13 -0.20
CA ASP A 239 12.10 22.19 -0.59
C ASP A 239 12.50 23.11 0.57
N ASN A 240 11.56 23.41 1.47
CA ASN A 240 11.70 24.44 2.48
C ASN A 240 11.84 23.84 3.88
N LEU A 241 12.23 24.71 4.82
CA LEU A 241 12.02 24.45 6.23
C LEU A 241 10.51 24.40 6.49
N PRO A 242 10.04 23.54 7.40
CA PRO A 242 8.62 23.43 7.70
C PRO A 242 7.95 24.74 8.12
N GLU A 243 8.69 25.65 8.77
CA GLU A 243 8.18 26.96 9.23
C GLU A 243 7.77 27.90 8.08
N ASP A 244 8.40 27.75 6.92
CA ASP A 244 8.16 28.58 5.72
C ASP A 244 7.15 27.94 4.76
N THR A 245 6.64 26.74 5.07
CA THR A 245 5.80 25.97 4.17
C THR A 245 4.32 26.11 4.56
N PRO A 246 3.44 26.62 3.68
CA PRO A 246 2.01 26.57 3.91
C PRO A 246 1.56 25.12 4.12
N TRP A 247 0.72 24.88 5.13
CA TRP A 247 0.30 23.53 5.52
C TRP A 247 -0.34 22.75 4.36
N ASP A 248 -1.16 23.41 3.54
CA ASP A 248 -1.77 22.78 2.36
C ASP A 248 -0.74 22.35 1.30
N ASP A 249 0.32 23.14 1.10
CA ASP A 249 1.40 22.80 0.18
C ASP A 249 2.26 21.65 0.73
N PHE A 250 2.53 21.66 2.04
CA PHE A 250 3.17 20.54 2.72
C PHE A 250 2.38 19.25 2.51
N ILE A 251 1.06 19.25 2.76
CA ILE A 251 0.19 18.08 2.58
C ILE A 251 0.28 17.55 1.15
N ARG A 252 0.24 18.44 0.15
CA ARG A 252 0.33 18.05 -1.27
C ARG A 252 1.67 17.43 -1.62
N VAL A 253 2.78 18.03 -1.17
CA VAL A 253 4.13 17.50 -1.40
C VAL A 253 4.31 16.15 -0.71
N GLU A 254 3.90 16.05 0.56
CA GLU A 254 4.03 14.82 1.34
C GLU A 254 3.13 13.71 0.79
N THR A 255 1.92 14.03 0.32
CA THR A 255 1.06 13.06 -0.39
C THR A 255 1.78 12.54 -1.64
N CYS A 256 2.44 13.40 -2.41
CA CYS A 256 3.22 12.98 -3.57
C CYS A 256 4.39 12.04 -3.21
N ILE A 257 5.12 12.36 -2.13
CA ILE A 257 6.20 11.52 -1.61
C ILE A 257 5.67 10.15 -1.19
N ARG A 258 4.57 10.12 -0.43
CA ARG A 258 3.90 8.88 0.01
C ARG A 258 3.38 8.08 -1.17
N LEU A 259 2.74 8.71 -2.16
CA LEU A 259 2.28 8.04 -3.39
C LEU A 259 3.44 7.34 -4.11
N ALA A 260 4.58 8.00 -4.25
CA ALA A 260 5.77 7.42 -4.87
C ALA A 260 6.31 6.23 -4.05
N ALA A 261 6.49 6.41 -2.74
CA ALA A 261 7.02 5.37 -1.85
C ALA A 261 6.13 4.12 -1.81
N TRP A 262 4.81 4.31 -1.67
CA TRP A 262 3.85 3.21 -1.62
C TRP A 262 3.63 2.53 -2.97
N ALA A 263 3.69 3.26 -4.09
CA ALA A 263 3.66 2.64 -5.41
C ALA A 263 4.90 1.76 -5.65
N ALA A 264 6.09 2.21 -5.26
CA ALA A 264 7.31 1.43 -5.33
C ALA A 264 7.24 0.17 -4.46
N LEU A 265 6.74 0.31 -3.22
CA LEU A 265 6.56 -0.83 -2.32
C LEU A 265 5.56 -1.87 -2.85
N ILE A 266 4.44 -1.41 -3.42
CA ILE A 266 3.46 -2.30 -4.05
C ILE A 266 4.07 -3.05 -5.23
N ASP A 267 4.81 -2.34 -6.10
CA ASP A 267 5.52 -2.94 -7.22
C ASP A 267 6.53 -4.01 -6.74
N TRP A 268 7.35 -3.68 -5.75
CA TRP A 268 8.36 -4.59 -5.22
C TRP A 268 7.78 -5.79 -4.46
N SER A 269 6.68 -5.58 -3.74
CA SER A 269 5.91 -6.66 -3.12
C SER A 269 5.36 -7.62 -4.18
N GLN A 270 4.77 -7.10 -5.27
CA GLN A 270 4.28 -7.93 -6.37
C GLN A 270 5.41 -8.64 -7.12
N CYS A 271 6.53 -7.96 -7.33
CA CYS A 271 7.76 -8.50 -7.90
C CYS A 271 8.28 -9.72 -7.11
N GLY A 272 8.41 -9.57 -5.78
CA GLY A 272 8.75 -10.69 -4.90
C GLY A 272 7.66 -11.77 -4.88
N THR A 273 6.39 -11.40 -4.86
CA THR A 273 5.29 -12.37 -4.75
C THR A 273 5.15 -13.24 -5.99
N PHE A 274 5.19 -12.63 -7.17
CA PHE A 274 4.88 -13.25 -8.45
C PHE A 274 6.12 -13.56 -9.29
N ASN A 275 7.32 -13.30 -8.76
CA ASN A 275 8.57 -13.37 -9.53
C ASN A 275 8.45 -12.64 -10.89
N SER A 276 7.95 -11.40 -10.84
CA SER A 276 7.86 -10.52 -12.02
C SER A 276 9.00 -9.49 -11.97
N PRO A 277 9.49 -8.99 -13.12
CA PRO A 277 10.41 -7.85 -13.11
C PRO A 277 9.77 -6.65 -12.39
N PRO A 278 10.49 -5.92 -11.53
CA PRO A 278 9.97 -4.69 -10.95
C PRO A 278 9.78 -3.63 -12.04
N ILE A 279 8.71 -2.87 -11.96
CA ILE A 279 8.43 -1.76 -12.88
C ILE A 279 9.20 -0.51 -12.44
N ILE A 280 9.31 -0.25 -11.14
CA ILE A 280 10.07 0.85 -10.54
C ILE A 280 11.44 0.32 -10.09
N ALA A 281 12.51 0.86 -10.66
CA ALA A 281 13.85 0.58 -10.17
C ALA A 281 14.10 1.34 -8.86
N SER A 282 14.76 0.69 -7.90
CA SER A 282 15.16 1.32 -6.62
C SER A 282 15.98 2.60 -6.82
N ALA A 283 16.78 2.65 -7.89
CA ALA A 283 17.57 3.82 -8.27
C ALA A 283 16.74 5.05 -8.68
N GLU A 284 15.46 4.89 -9.04
CA GLU A 284 14.59 6.04 -9.39
C GLU A 284 14.13 6.82 -8.15
N MET A 285 14.06 6.15 -6.99
CA MET A 285 13.55 6.66 -5.71
C MET A 285 14.55 7.62 -5.05
N THR A 286 14.73 8.80 -5.64
CA THR A 286 15.71 9.82 -5.26
C THR A 286 15.11 11.01 -4.51
N GLY A 287 13.78 11.03 -4.38
CA GLY A 287 13.02 11.91 -3.49
C GLY A 287 13.22 11.58 -2.02
N ASP A 288 12.62 12.38 -1.16
CA ASP A 288 12.70 12.21 0.30
C ASP A 288 11.94 10.94 0.75
N PHE A 289 12.32 10.38 1.90
CA PHE A 289 11.45 9.46 2.63
C PHE A 289 10.17 10.18 3.10
N PRO A 290 9.04 9.45 3.24
CA PRO A 290 7.88 9.98 3.94
C PRO A 290 8.25 10.53 5.32
N CYS A 291 7.60 11.61 5.73
CA CYS A 291 7.80 12.20 7.04
C CYS A 291 7.24 11.30 8.16
N SER A 292 7.42 11.71 9.41
CA SER A 292 6.87 10.99 10.56
C SER A 292 5.34 10.99 10.57
N GLU A 293 4.76 9.96 11.19
CA GLU A 293 3.30 9.90 11.35
C GLU A 293 2.78 11.00 12.27
N GLU A 294 3.59 11.48 13.23
CA GLU A 294 3.22 12.61 14.08
C GLU A 294 3.10 13.92 13.28
N LEU A 295 4.04 14.18 12.37
CA LEU A 295 3.97 15.36 11.50
C LEU A 295 2.85 15.21 10.47
N TRP A 296 2.69 14.01 9.92
CA TRP A 296 1.65 13.70 8.94
C TRP A 296 0.25 13.74 9.52
N SER A 297 0.06 13.46 10.80
CA SER A 297 -1.27 13.42 11.43
C SER A 297 -1.71 14.76 12.01
N ALA A 298 -0.94 15.84 11.79
CA ALA A 298 -1.29 17.16 12.28
C ALA A 298 -2.71 17.57 11.84
N ALA A 299 -3.55 17.98 12.79
CA ALA A 299 -4.95 18.29 12.54
C ALA A 299 -5.16 19.66 11.87
N ASP A 300 -4.23 20.58 12.07
CA ASP A 300 -4.27 21.93 11.53
C ASP A 300 -2.86 22.53 11.34
N ALA A 301 -2.81 23.72 10.72
CA ALA A 301 -1.58 24.44 10.47
C ALA A 301 -0.82 24.87 11.74
N THR A 302 -1.47 24.93 12.91
CA THR A 302 -0.83 25.24 14.19
C THR A 302 -0.13 24.01 14.75
N GLU A 303 -0.83 22.87 14.77
CA GLU A 303 -0.22 21.59 15.17
C GLU A 303 0.91 21.20 14.24
N PHE A 304 0.74 21.40 12.92
CA PHE A 304 1.78 21.17 11.93
C PHE A 304 3.06 21.94 12.27
N ARG A 305 2.95 23.25 12.54
CA ARG A 305 4.11 24.09 12.91
C ARG A 305 4.79 23.63 14.20
N LEU A 306 4.02 23.14 15.17
CA LEU A 306 4.57 22.61 16.42
C LEU A 306 5.33 21.28 16.22
N MET A 307 4.79 20.36 15.40
CA MET A 307 5.47 19.10 15.12
C MET A 307 6.71 19.33 14.26
N ALA A 308 6.59 20.19 13.25
CA ALA A 308 7.66 20.67 12.41
C ALA A 308 8.87 21.18 13.19
N SER A 309 8.64 22.05 14.19
CA SER A 309 9.73 22.61 15.00
C SER A 309 10.43 21.53 15.82
N ARG A 310 9.68 20.57 16.38
CA ARG A 310 10.24 19.43 17.12
C ARG A 310 11.10 18.53 16.24
N GLU A 311 10.70 18.29 14.99
CA GLU A 311 11.50 17.49 14.06
C GLU A 311 12.79 18.19 13.64
N ALA A 312 12.73 19.52 13.46
CA ALA A 312 13.91 20.33 13.18
C ALA A 312 14.91 20.30 14.35
N GLU A 313 14.42 20.42 15.59
CA GLU A 313 15.24 20.26 16.81
C GLU A 313 15.86 18.87 16.92
N ALA A 314 15.12 17.83 16.54
CA ALA A 314 15.59 16.45 16.53
C ALA A 314 16.62 16.13 15.41
N SER A 315 16.95 17.11 14.57
CA SER A 315 17.93 16.96 13.47
C SER A 315 17.66 15.78 12.55
N ARG A 316 16.38 15.51 12.23
CA ARG A 316 16.02 14.39 11.33
C ARG A 316 16.70 14.56 9.97
N SER A 317 17.38 13.53 9.51
CA SER A 317 18.07 13.53 8.23
C SER A 317 17.08 13.40 7.07
N ARG A 318 17.13 14.32 6.10
CA ARG A 318 16.47 14.15 4.79
C ARG A 318 17.38 13.34 3.87
N THR A 319 16.91 12.19 3.42
CA THR A 319 17.64 11.29 2.52
C THR A 319 16.65 10.57 1.61
N SER A 320 17.16 9.88 0.59
CA SER A 320 16.37 9.10 -0.33
C SER A 320 16.48 7.60 -0.07
N LEU A 321 15.44 6.87 -0.46
CA LEU A 321 15.44 5.42 -0.38
C LEU A 321 16.53 4.80 -1.26
N SER A 322 16.75 5.32 -2.47
CA SER A 322 17.87 4.92 -3.34
C SER A 322 19.23 5.07 -2.64
N HIS A 323 19.46 6.16 -1.91
CA HIS A 323 20.71 6.38 -1.21
C HIS A 323 20.89 5.41 -0.04
N CYS A 324 19.84 5.21 0.76
CA CYS A 324 19.86 4.24 1.86
C CYS A 324 20.13 2.81 1.38
N LEU A 325 19.49 2.38 0.27
CA LEU A 325 19.76 1.08 -0.34
C LEU A 325 21.21 0.97 -0.84
N ALA A 326 21.75 2.02 -1.46
CA ALA A 326 23.13 2.04 -1.90
C ALA A 326 24.11 1.90 -0.72
N VAL A 327 23.83 2.56 0.41
CA VAL A 327 24.63 2.42 1.64
C VAL A 327 24.53 1.01 2.21
N LEU A 328 23.36 0.37 2.21
CA LEU A 328 23.23 -1.03 2.61
C LEU A 328 24.03 -1.97 1.71
N MET A 329 24.16 -1.66 0.42
CA MET A 329 24.85 -2.49 -0.58
C MET A 329 26.33 -2.11 -0.82
N GLN A 330 26.91 -1.16 -0.08
CA GLN A 330 28.30 -0.75 -0.30
C GLN A 330 29.32 -1.76 0.29
N ASP A 331 30.58 -1.74 -0.11
CA ASP A 331 31.57 -2.72 0.38
C ASP A 331 31.88 -2.59 1.88
N GLY A 332 31.81 -1.37 2.44
CA GLY A 332 32.06 -1.08 3.86
C GLY A 332 30.80 -0.87 4.70
N TRP A 333 30.86 -1.22 5.98
CA TRP A 333 29.79 -0.92 6.94
C TRP A 333 30.37 -0.23 8.16
N LEU A 334 29.97 1.02 8.37
CA LEU A 334 30.39 1.81 9.53
C LEU A 334 29.55 1.52 10.78
N GLY A 335 28.54 0.65 10.67
CA GLY A 335 27.60 0.32 11.74
C GLY A 335 26.29 1.09 11.63
N ALA A 336 25.24 0.58 12.29
CA ALA A 336 23.90 1.17 12.29
C ALA A 336 23.86 2.65 12.76
N SER A 337 24.81 3.08 13.59
CA SER A 337 24.89 4.46 14.09
C SER A 337 25.30 5.49 13.04
N HIS A 338 25.85 5.05 11.91
CA HIS A 338 26.29 5.91 10.80
C HIS A 338 25.37 5.83 9.59
N PHE A 339 24.20 5.21 9.74
CA PHE A 339 23.22 5.11 8.67
C PHE A 339 22.69 6.51 8.30
N PRO A 340 22.50 6.84 7.01
CA PRO A 340 22.13 8.19 6.56
C PRO A 340 20.68 8.60 6.91
N LEU A 341 19.95 7.75 7.64
CA LEU A 341 18.59 7.99 8.09
C LEU A 341 18.54 7.91 9.62
N GLU A 342 18.22 9.01 10.30
CA GLU A 342 18.05 9.06 11.75
C GLU A 342 16.87 10.00 12.12
N PRO A 343 15.94 9.57 12.99
CA PRO A 343 15.77 8.20 13.47
C PRO A 343 15.21 7.28 12.39
N VAL A 344 15.65 6.02 12.41
CA VAL A 344 15.07 4.94 11.60
C VAL A 344 13.73 4.51 12.21
N THR A 345 12.74 4.19 11.38
CA THR A 345 11.42 3.70 11.79
C THR A 345 11.13 2.34 11.17
N LEU A 346 10.15 1.60 11.70
CA LEU A 346 9.70 0.34 11.10
C LEU A 346 9.20 0.51 9.67
N MET A 347 8.51 1.62 9.37
CA MET A 347 8.07 1.96 8.00
C MET A 347 9.28 2.13 7.06
N ASN A 348 10.31 2.85 7.50
CA ASN A 348 11.52 3.05 6.70
C ASN A 348 12.19 1.71 6.39
N LEU A 349 12.30 0.82 7.38
CA LEU A 349 12.87 -0.51 7.21
C LEU A 349 12.02 -1.39 6.29
N TYR A 350 10.70 -1.28 6.34
CA TYR A 350 9.79 -2.01 5.45
C TYR A 350 10.00 -1.60 3.98
N PHE A 351 10.14 -0.30 3.70
CA PHE A 351 10.46 0.17 2.35
C PHE A 351 11.83 -0.35 1.87
N LEU A 352 12.85 -0.34 2.75
CA LEU A 352 14.20 -0.79 2.41
C LEU A 352 14.23 -2.30 2.10
N ILE A 353 13.54 -3.14 2.88
CA ILE A 353 13.51 -4.57 2.59
C ILE A 353 12.72 -4.89 1.32
N GLY A 354 11.68 -4.11 1.01
CA GLY A 354 11.01 -4.16 -0.29
C GLY A 354 11.97 -3.88 -1.45
N GLY A 355 12.81 -2.84 -1.34
CA GLY A 355 13.81 -2.51 -2.35
C GLY A 355 14.89 -3.58 -2.53
N LEU A 356 15.32 -4.22 -1.45
CA LEU A 356 16.24 -5.38 -1.51
C LEU A 356 15.58 -6.60 -2.17
N SER A 357 14.30 -6.85 -1.89
CA SER A 357 13.51 -7.90 -2.55
C SER A 357 13.47 -7.71 -4.08
N ALA A 358 13.16 -6.51 -4.54
CA ALA A 358 13.17 -6.18 -5.96
C ALA A 358 14.57 -6.32 -6.60
N SER A 359 15.62 -5.99 -5.84
CA SER A 359 17.01 -6.11 -6.31
C SER A 359 17.40 -7.58 -6.54
N ILE A 360 16.95 -8.50 -5.69
CA ILE A 360 17.17 -9.95 -5.87
C ILE A 360 16.46 -10.48 -7.08
N VAL A 361 15.17 -10.15 -7.22
CA VAL A 361 14.38 -10.59 -8.37
C VAL A 361 15.01 -10.07 -9.66
N SER A 362 15.40 -8.79 -9.70
CA SER A 362 16.11 -8.21 -10.84
C SER A 362 17.42 -8.94 -11.14
N ALA A 363 18.27 -9.16 -10.13
CA ALA A 363 19.55 -9.85 -10.31
C ALA A 363 19.35 -11.29 -10.79
N ARG A 364 18.30 -11.98 -10.32
CA ARG A 364 17.94 -13.33 -10.79
C ARG A 364 17.52 -13.30 -12.26
N LEU A 365 16.57 -12.43 -12.62
CA LEU A 365 16.03 -12.35 -13.97
C LEU A 365 17.07 -11.87 -15.00
N MET A 366 18.05 -11.08 -14.56
CA MET A 366 19.19 -10.64 -15.38
C MET A 366 20.39 -11.60 -15.36
N SER A 367 20.29 -12.77 -14.70
CA SER A 367 21.39 -13.74 -14.56
C SER A 367 22.66 -13.19 -13.90
N THR A 368 22.54 -12.16 -13.06
CA THR A 368 23.65 -11.55 -12.31
C THR A 368 23.66 -11.92 -10.82
N LEU A 369 22.65 -12.66 -10.34
CA LEU A 369 22.49 -12.99 -8.92
C LEU A 369 23.73 -13.63 -8.30
N SER A 370 24.39 -14.57 -8.98
CA SER A 370 25.61 -15.20 -8.43
C SER A 370 26.73 -14.19 -8.16
N ALA A 371 26.87 -13.16 -9.00
CA ALA A 371 27.86 -12.10 -8.81
C ALA A 371 27.42 -11.08 -7.75
N SER A 372 26.12 -10.77 -7.69
CA SER A 372 25.56 -9.78 -6.74
C SER A 372 25.23 -10.35 -5.36
N ALA A 373 25.24 -11.67 -5.20
CA ALA A 373 24.81 -12.36 -4.00
C ALA A 373 25.54 -11.93 -2.71
N PRO A 374 26.89 -11.82 -2.67
CA PRO A 374 27.58 -11.41 -1.45
C PRO A 374 27.11 -10.03 -0.97
N VAL A 375 26.98 -9.09 -1.91
CA VAL A 375 26.54 -7.72 -1.63
C VAL A 375 25.11 -7.69 -1.10
N ILE A 376 24.21 -8.46 -1.71
CA ILE A 376 22.82 -8.57 -1.28
C ILE A 376 22.71 -9.19 0.12
N LEU A 377 23.43 -10.27 0.40
CA LEU A 377 23.42 -10.91 1.73
C LEU A 377 23.94 -9.97 2.81
N SER A 378 25.04 -9.26 2.54
CA SER A 378 25.56 -8.24 3.46
C SER A 378 24.57 -7.10 3.66
N ALA A 379 23.85 -6.67 2.62
CA ALA A 379 22.81 -5.64 2.76
C ALA A 379 21.65 -6.10 3.67
N ILE A 380 21.25 -7.37 3.59
CA ILE A 380 20.22 -7.96 4.46
C ILE A 380 20.72 -8.05 5.90
N GLU A 381 21.99 -8.39 6.13
CA GLU A 381 22.59 -8.42 7.49
C GLU A 381 22.62 -7.04 8.13
N ARG A 382 23.00 -6.01 7.37
CA ARG A 382 23.00 -4.62 7.83
C ARG A 382 21.59 -4.10 8.07
N TRP A 383 20.65 -4.49 7.21
CA TRP A 383 19.23 -4.21 7.44
C TRP A 383 18.73 -4.88 8.73
N GLN A 384 19.13 -6.13 8.99
CA GLN A 384 18.77 -6.86 10.20
C GLN A 384 19.31 -6.17 11.47
N GLU A 385 20.55 -5.67 11.44
CA GLU A 385 21.11 -4.88 12.54
C GLU A 385 20.25 -3.63 12.86
N LEU A 386 19.78 -2.92 11.83
CA LEU A 386 18.90 -1.77 11.99
C LEU A 386 17.52 -2.19 12.55
N TRP A 387 16.97 -3.30 12.04
CA TRP A 387 15.72 -3.87 12.51
C TRP A 387 15.77 -4.30 13.98
N ASP A 388 16.83 -5.00 14.39
CA ASP A 388 17.00 -5.47 15.76
C ASP A 388 17.15 -4.27 16.73
N ARG A 389 17.91 -3.24 16.34
CA ARG A 389 18.05 -2.00 17.12
C ARG A 389 16.69 -1.30 17.31
N GLU A 390 15.91 -1.17 16.24
CA GLU A 390 14.64 -0.45 16.28
C GLU A 390 13.54 -1.24 17.03
N THR A 391 13.44 -2.54 16.80
CA THR A 391 12.50 -3.41 17.52
C THR A 391 12.83 -3.51 19.00
N MET A 392 14.12 -3.55 19.37
CA MET A 392 14.56 -3.48 20.77
C MET A 392 14.19 -2.14 21.42
N ARG A 393 14.36 -1.03 20.70
CA ARG A 393 14.00 0.32 21.18
C ARG A 393 12.50 0.47 21.43
N LEU A 394 11.66 -0.07 20.53
CA LEU A 394 10.21 0.02 20.62
C LEU A 394 9.63 -0.95 21.67
N GLY A 395 10.24 -2.12 21.82
CA GLY A 395 9.73 -3.22 22.64
C GLY A 395 8.63 -4.04 21.93
N PRO A 396 8.36 -5.27 22.41
CA PRO A 396 7.55 -6.25 21.70
C PRO A 396 6.09 -5.84 21.48
N GLU A 397 5.50 -5.10 22.42
CA GLU A 397 4.09 -4.66 22.31
C GLU A 397 3.90 -3.66 21.17
N LYS A 398 4.78 -2.65 21.07
CA LYS A 398 4.72 -1.65 20.00
C LYS A 398 5.02 -2.25 18.64
N VAL A 399 5.93 -3.22 18.57
CA VAL A 399 6.19 -3.98 17.33
C VAL A 399 4.94 -4.76 16.92
N ARG A 400 4.27 -5.46 17.84
CA ARG A 400 3.01 -6.18 17.51
C ARG A 400 1.91 -5.25 17.02
N ALA A 401 1.81 -4.04 17.59
CA ALA A 401 0.86 -3.01 17.22
C ALA A 401 1.22 -2.21 15.95
N SER A 402 2.37 -2.48 15.33
CA SER A 402 2.85 -1.72 14.15
C SER A 402 2.23 -2.15 12.81
N GLY A 403 1.10 -2.85 12.85
CA GLY A 403 0.34 -3.26 11.67
C GLY A 403 1.19 -4.04 10.67
N LEU A 404 1.12 -3.66 9.40
CA LEU A 404 1.87 -4.27 8.30
C LEU A 404 3.39 -4.31 8.54
N PHE A 405 3.98 -3.30 9.20
CA PHE A 405 5.43 -3.17 9.30
C PHE A 405 6.08 -4.25 10.17
N ARG A 406 5.32 -4.90 11.07
CA ARG A 406 5.82 -6.01 11.91
C ARG A 406 6.30 -7.21 11.09
N HIS A 407 5.80 -7.36 9.87
CA HIS A 407 6.13 -8.47 8.97
C HIS A 407 7.46 -8.27 8.22
N SER A 408 8.19 -7.18 8.45
CA SER A 408 9.46 -6.92 7.75
C SER A 408 10.51 -8.02 7.97
N GLY A 409 10.57 -8.60 9.18
CA GLY A 409 11.47 -9.71 9.49
C GLY A 409 11.18 -10.95 8.66
N GLY A 410 9.90 -11.29 8.51
CA GLY A 410 9.39 -12.25 7.55
C GLY A 410 9.97 -11.97 6.18
N VAL A 411 9.69 -10.77 5.60
CA VAL A 411 10.19 -10.34 4.28
C VAL A 411 11.69 -10.57 4.11
N ALA A 412 12.49 -10.16 5.09
CA ALA A 412 13.94 -10.32 5.06
C ALA A 412 14.38 -11.79 5.04
N TRP A 413 13.66 -12.66 5.75
CA TRP A 413 13.91 -14.10 5.72
C TRP A 413 13.71 -14.69 4.32
N LEU A 414 12.60 -14.40 3.61
CA LEU A 414 12.42 -14.90 2.23
C LEU A 414 13.47 -14.34 1.30
N VAL A 415 13.77 -13.06 1.41
CA VAL A 415 14.78 -12.38 0.61
C VAL A 415 16.12 -13.11 0.75
N ARG A 416 16.55 -13.42 1.98
CA ARG A 416 17.73 -14.25 2.25
C ARG A 416 17.62 -15.66 1.66
N ARG A 417 16.53 -16.38 1.94
CA ARG A 417 16.32 -17.75 1.44
C ARG A 417 16.28 -17.84 -0.08
N SER A 418 15.71 -16.84 -0.74
CA SER A 418 15.67 -16.74 -2.21
C SER A 418 17.06 -16.67 -2.81
N VAL A 419 17.98 -15.94 -2.15
CA VAL A 419 19.38 -15.85 -2.55
C VAL A 419 20.09 -17.19 -2.32
N GLU A 420 19.98 -17.75 -1.11
CA GLU A 420 20.63 -19.03 -0.74
C GLU A 420 20.22 -20.19 -1.65
N VAL A 421 18.92 -20.35 -1.90
CA VAL A 421 18.41 -21.42 -2.78
C VAL A 421 18.83 -21.21 -4.22
N SER A 422 18.92 -19.96 -4.69
CA SER A 422 19.28 -19.67 -6.08
C SER A 422 20.76 -19.86 -6.38
N ILE A 423 21.65 -19.75 -5.37
CA ILE A 423 23.10 -19.93 -5.53
C ILE A 423 23.54 -21.34 -5.15
N GLY A 424 22.86 -21.97 -4.18
CA GLY A 424 23.15 -23.34 -3.80
C GLY A 424 22.89 -24.32 -4.94
N ASN A 425 23.48 -25.52 -4.86
CA ASN A 425 23.12 -26.67 -5.72
C ASN A 425 21.70 -27.22 -5.41
N GLY A 426 20.83 -26.39 -4.85
CA GLY A 426 19.51 -26.76 -4.34
C GLY A 426 18.55 -27.17 -5.46
N LYS A 427 17.48 -27.88 -5.07
CA LYS A 427 16.38 -28.22 -5.97
C LYS A 427 15.76 -26.93 -6.49
N GLN A 428 16.00 -26.62 -7.76
CA GLN A 428 15.33 -25.50 -8.43
C GLN A 428 13.81 -25.69 -8.31
N CYS A 429 13.12 -24.75 -7.66
CA CYS A 429 11.68 -24.79 -7.43
C CYS A 429 10.92 -24.07 -8.56
N ALA A 430 9.62 -24.31 -8.67
CA ALA A 430 8.78 -23.66 -9.70
C ALA A 430 8.82 -22.13 -9.60
N TYR A 431 8.85 -21.59 -8.37
CA TYR A 431 8.92 -20.15 -8.11
C TYR A 431 10.14 -19.48 -8.75
N THR A 432 11.34 -20.04 -8.58
CA THR A 432 12.59 -19.43 -9.10
C THR A 432 12.80 -19.68 -10.60
N LYS A 433 12.13 -20.68 -11.19
CA LYS A 433 12.23 -21.01 -12.63
C LYS A 433 11.33 -20.18 -13.54
N GLY A 434 10.08 -19.99 -13.14
CA GLY A 434 9.12 -19.23 -13.93
C GLY A 434 9.26 -17.72 -13.72
N VAL A 435 8.67 -16.95 -14.61
CA VAL A 435 8.59 -15.49 -14.52
C VAL A 435 7.12 -15.10 -14.62
N ASP A 436 6.73 -14.07 -13.86
CA ASP A 436 5.39 -13.49 -13.91
C ASP A 436 4.28 -14.50 -13.59
N HIS A 437 4.41 -15.15 -12.43
CA HIS A 437 3.41 -16.07 -11.91
C HIS A 437 2.09 -15.34 -11.68
N ASP A 438 0.98 -16.02 -11.97
CA ASP A 438 -0.36 -15.48 -11.73
C ASP A 438 -0.99 -16.02 -10.42
N SER A 439 -0.36 -17.03 -9.83
CA SER A 439 -0.82 -17.72 -8.63
C SER A 439 0.16 -17.48 -7.47
N LEU A 440 -0.36 -17.62 -6.25
CA LEU A 440 0.45 -17.61 -5.03
C LEU A 440 1.01 -19.00 -4.71
N LYS A 441 0.56 -20.03 -5.44
CA LYS A 441 0.95 -21.42 -5.22
C LYS A 441 2.46 -21.61 -5.32
N GLU A 442 3.08 -21.01 -6.32
CA GLU A 442 4.52 -21.16 -6.57
C GLU A 442 5.33 -20.61 -5.39
N LEU A 443 4.96 -19.43 -4.88
CA LEU A 443 5.58 -18.87 -3.68
C LEU A 443 5.30 -19.72 -2.44
N HIS A 444 4.07 -20.20 -2.27
CA HIS A 444 3.69 -21.07 -1.15
C HIS A 444 4.52 -22.37 -1.14
N ASP A 445 4.60 -23.07 -2.28
CA ASP A 445 5.43 -24.27 -2.43
C ASP A 445 6.91 -23.97 -2.12
N PHE A 446 7.39 -22.77 -2.48
CA PHE A 446 8.75 -22.32 -2.17
C PHE A 446 8.96 -22.13 -0.66
N LEU A 447 8.02 -21.49 0.02
CA LEU A 447 8.07 -21.29 1.47
C LEU A 447 8.10 -22.63 2.21
N GLN A 448 7.26 -23.59 1.81
CA GLN A 448 7.24 -24.94 2.38
C GLN A 448 8.59 -25.64 2.19
N MET A 449 9.13 -25.60 0.98
CA MET A 449 10.44 -26.17 0.68
C MET A 449 11.55 -25.56 1.57
N CYS A 450 11.51 -24.26 1.84
CA CYS A 450 12.51 -23.58 2.67
C CYS A 450 12.33 -23.84 4.18
N ARG A 451 11.15 -24.28 4.62
CA ARG A 451 10.88 -24.66 6.02
C ARG A 451 11.45 -26.04 6.34
N ASP A 452 11.41 -26.95 5.37
CA ASP A 452 11.85 -28.34 5.51
C ASP A 452 13.38 -28.52 5.42
N THR A 453 14.14 -27.43 5.23
CA THR A 453 15.61 -27.38 5.08
C THR A 453 16.25 -26.46 6.09
#